data_AF-A0A7X2NPH1-F1
#
_entry.id   AF-A0A7X2NPH1-F1
#
_cell.length_a   1.000
_cell.length_b   1.000
_cell.length_c   1.000
_cell.angle_alpha   90.00
_cell.angle_beta   90.00
_cell.angle_gamma   90.00
#
_symmetry.space_group_name_H-M   'P 1'
#
loop_
_entity.id
_entity.type
_entity.pdbx_description
1 polymer ?
#
loop_
_entity_poly.entity_id
_entity_poly.type
_entity_poly.pdbx_seq_one_letter_code
_entity_poly.pdbx_strand_id
1 'polypeptide(L)'
;MRYKKRLEALAAEKRAFAQEQKHLRKKYKVREPGIIQVKKKRLLEVIADIIRKVSEVILLTLASVGLIALIYAAPRTELGIIFLEVIDQLHSMIGV
;
A
#
# COMPACT_ATOMS: atom_id res chain seq x y z
N MET A 1 -20.50 34.16 -32.27
CA MET A 1 -21.57 33.29 -31.71
C MET A 1 -21.07 31.95 -31.12
N ARG A 2 -19.95 31.35 -31.56
CA ARG A 2 -19.47 30.05 -31.04
C ARG A 2 -19.11 30.04 -29.54
N TYR A 3 -18.65 31.17 -28.99
CA TYR A 3 -18.24 31.27 -27.58
C TYR A 3 -19.43 31.20 -26.60
N LYS A 4 -20.54 31.88 -26.93
CA LYS A 4 -21.78 31.82 -26.12
C LYS A 4 -22.36 30.40 -26.05
N LYS A 5 -22.39 29.68 -27.18
CA LYS A 5 -22.82 28.27 -27.24
C LYS A 5 -21.95 27.33 -26.38
N ARG A 6 -20.62 27.55 -26.36
CA ARG A 6 -19.71 26.79 -25.48
C ARG A 6 -19.95 27.06 -24.00
N LEU A 7 -20.20 28.31 -23.63
CA LEU A 7 -20.49 28.70 -22.25
C LEU A 7 -21.82 28.11 -21.76
N GLU A 8 -22.84 28.10 -22.62
CA GLU A 8 -24.14 27.48 -22.33
C GLU A 8 -24.01 25.95 -22.17
N ALA A 9 -23.22 25.29 -23.01
CA ALA A 9 -22.94 23.85 -22.89
C ALA A 9 -22.22 23.52 -21.57
N LEU A 10 -21.17 24.28 -21.22
CA LEU A 10 -20.45 24.13 -19.95
C LEU A 10 -21.34 24.41 -18.73
N ALA A 11 -22.27 25.37 -18.84
CA ALA A 11 -23.22 25.66 -17.78
C ALA A 11 -24.26 24.53 -17.61
N ALA A 12 -24.72 23.93 -18.71
CA ALA A 12 -25.63 22.79 -18.68
C ALA A 12 -24.96 21.54 -18.07
N GLU A 13 -23.70 21.28 -18.44
CA GLU A 13 -22.90 20.17 -17.91
C GLU A 13 -22.67 20.31 -16.40
N LYS A 14 -22.31 21.52 -15.94
CA LYS A 14 -22.18 21.81 -14.50
C LYS A 14 -23.50 21.63 -13.73
N ARG A 15 -24.63 21.98 -14.35
CA ARG A 15 -25.96 21.80 -13.73
C ARG A 15 -26.36 20.33 -13.64
N ALA A 16 -26.08 19.54 -14.68
CA ALA A 16 -26.32 18.10 -14.70
C ALA A 16 -25.49 17.38 -13.63
N PHE A 17 -24.19 17.67 -13.55
CA PHE A 17 -23.30 17.12 -12.53
C PHE A 17 -23.72 17.49 -11.10
N ALA A 18 -24.19 18.73 -10.89
CA ALA A 18 -24.72 19.15 -9.59
C ALA A 18 -26.03 18.42 -9.21
N GLN A 19 -26.90 18.11 -10.18
CA GLN A 19 -28.10 17.32 -9.95
C GLN A 19 -27.78 15.85 -9.63
N GLU A 20 -26.84 15.24 -10.33
CA GLU A 20 -26.36 13.88 -10.04
C GLU A 20 -25.75 13.79 -8.64
N GLN A 21 -24.89 14.74 -8.26
CA GLN A 21 -24.34 14.80 -6.90
C GLN A 21 -25.43 14.97 -5.84
N LYS A 22 -26.47 15.78 -6.09
CA LYS A 22 -27.62 15.91 -5.16
C LYS A 22 -28.37 14.59 -5.01
N HIS A 23 -28.59 13.86 -6.11
CA HIS A 23 -29.28 12.57 -6.08
C HIS A 23 -28.47 11.52 -5.31
N LEU A 24 -27.16 11.44 -5.56
CA LEU A 24 -26.24 10.56 -4.83
C LEU A 24 -26.21 10.88 -3.33
N ARG A 25 -26.17 12.16 -2.94
CA ARG A 25 -26.19 12.56 -1.53
C ARG A 25 -27.48 12.15 -0.81
N LYS A 26 -28.63 12.23 -1.50
CA LYS A 26 -29.92 11.77 -0.97
C LYS A 26 -29.95 10.24 -0.80
N LYS A 27 -29.39 9.49 -1.77
CA LYS A 27 -29.33 8.01 -1.73
C LYS A 27 -28.44 7.49 -0.60
N TYR A 28 -27.29 8.13 -0.35
CA TYR A 28 -26.29 7.66 0.62
C TYR A 28 -26.34 8.37 1.99
N LYS A 29 -27.37 9.19 2.26
CA LYS A 29 -27.60 9.90 3.55
C LYS A 29 -26.35 10.66 4.08
N VAL A 30 -25.57 11.26 3.19
CA VAL A 30 -24.37 12.01 3.58
C VAL A 30 -24.78 13.38 4.15
N ARG A 31 -24.53 13.60 5.45
CA ARG A 31 -24.89 14.84 6.18
C ARG A 31 -23.98 16.04 5.89
N GLU A 32 -22.78 15.84 5.36
CA GLU A 32 -21.81 16.93 5.21
C GLU A 32 -22.01 17.75 3.92
N PRO A 33 -22.03 19.09 3.99
CA PRO A 33 -21.95 19.98 2.84
C PRO A 33 -20.53 20.01 2.29
N GLY A 34 -20.28 19.30 1.19
CA GLY A 34 -19.00 19.34 0.50
C GLY A 34 -18.91 18.38 -0.67
N ILE A 35 -17.95 18.62 -1.56
CA ILE A 35 -17.52 17.64 -2.57
C ILE A 35 -16.67 16.62 -1.82
N ILE A 36 -17.16 15.38 -1.71
CA ILE A 36 -16.36 14.28 -1.19
C ILE A 36 -15.30 13.97 -2.25
N GLN A 37 -14.13 14.58 -2.12
CA GLN A 37 -12.98 14.21 -2.93
C GLN A 37 -12.46 12.87 -2.40
N VAL A 38 -12.88 11.79 -3.06
CA VAL A 38 -12.28 10.48 -2.84
C VAL A 38 -10.85 10.54 -3.40
N LYS A 39 -9.90 10.94 -2.56
CA LYS A 39 -8.47 10.85 -2.89
C LYS A 39 -8.14 9.37 -3.01
N LYS A 40 -8.05 8.86 -4.25
CA LYS A 40 -7.41 7.58 -4.53
C LYS A 40 -5.96 7.69 -4.05
N LYS A 41 -5.62 7.02 -2.95
CA LYS A 41 -4.22 6.81 -2.58
C LYS A 41 -3.52 6.13 -3.74
N ARG A 42 -2.30 6.56 -4.08
CA ARG A 42 -1.52 5.91 -5.14
C ARG A 42 -1.20 4.50 -4.67
N LEU A 43 -1.40 3.49 -5.52
CA LEU A 43 -1.13 2.08 -5.19
C LEU A 43 0.30 1.87 -4.65
N LEU A 44 1.26 2.66 -5.14
CA LEU A 44 2.64 2.66 -4.69
C LEU A 44 2.81 3.04 -3.22
N GLU A 45 2.02 3.99 -2.71
CA GLU A 45 2.08 4.41 -1.30
C GLU A 45 1.57 3.29 -0.38
N VAL A 46 0.54 2.56 -0.82
CA VAL A 46 -0.01 1.43 -0.08
C VAL A 46 0.98 0.27 -0.04
N ILE A 47 1.67 -0.01 -1.16
CA ILE A 47 2.69 -1.07 -1.21
C ILE A 47 3.88 -0.73 -0.32
N ALA A 48 4.35 0.52 -0.33
CA ALA A 48 5.45 0.95 0.52
C ALA A 48 5.15 0.79 2.02
N ASP A 49 3.94 1.17 2.44
CA ASP A 49 3.50 0.99 3.83
C ASP A 49 3.41 -0.49 4.23
N ILE A 50 2.96 -1.36 3.31
CA ILE A 50 2.91 -2.81 3.54
C ILE A 50 4.32 -3.38 3.70
N ILE A 51 5.24 -3.05 2.79
CA ILE A 51 6.64 -3.51 2.85
C ILE A 51 7.27 -3.07 4.17
N ARG A 52 7.06 -1.82 4.59
CA ARG A 52 7.59 -1.32 5.85
C ARG A 52 7.13 -2.15 7.05
N LYS A 53 5.83 -2.44 7.14
CA LYS A 53 5.28 -3.27 8.22
C LYS A 53 5.81 -4.70 8.19
N VAL A 54 5.92 -5.29 7.00
CA VAL A 54 6.46 -6.65 6.83
C VAL A 54 7.92 -6.70 7.28
N SER A 55 8.73 -5.71 6.89
CA SER A 55 10.13 -5.62 7.32
C SER A 55 10.27 -5.50 8.84
N GLU A 56 9.44 -4.69 9.49
CA GLU A 56 9.44 -4.58 10.96
C GLU A 56 9.14 -5.93 11.64
N VAL A 57 8.18 -6.69 11.13
CA VAL A 57 7.84 -8.03 11.65
C VAL A 57 9.00 -9.01 11.45
N ILE A 58 9.63 -9.01 10.26
CA ILE A 58 10.78 -9.88 9.97
C ILE A 58 11.96 -9.55 10.88
N LEU A 59 12.24 -8.27 11.13
CA LEU A 59 13.31 -7.88 12.03
C LEU A 59 13.06 -8.35 13.48
N LEU A 60 11.81 -8.28 13.94
CA LEU A 60 11.44 -8.75 15.27
C LEU A 60 11.58 -10.27 15.44
N THR A 61 11.17 -11.05 14.43
CA THR A 61 11.32 -12.50 14.47
C THR A 61 12.80 -12.89 14.40
N LEU A 62 13.58 -12.24 13.53
CA LEU A 62 15.01 -12.49 13.41
C LEU A 62 15.76 -12.14 14.70
N ALA A 63 15.41 -11.02 15.34
CA ALA A 63 15.97 -10.63 16.63
C ALA A 63 15.63 -11.65 17.73
N SER A 64 14.39 -12.16 17.75
CA SER A 64 13.95 -13.17 18.71
C SER A 64 14.74 -14.48 18.54
N VAL A 65 14.91 -14.94 17.30
CA VAL A 65 15.71 -16.14 16.98
C VAL A 65 17.17 -15.94 17.37
N GLY A 66 17.75 -14.76 17.12
CA GLY A 66 19.10 -14.41 17.54
C GLY A 66 19.29 -14.44 19.07
N LEU A 67 18.32 -13.93 19.83
CA LEU A 67 18.30 -14.01 21.29
C LEU A 67 18.26 -15.45 21.80
N ILE A 68 17.41 -16.29 21.21
CA ILE A 68 17.28 -17.70 21.59
C ILE A 68 18.59 -18.46 21.29
N ALA A 69 19.24 -18.19 20.16
CA ALA A 69 20.51 -18.80 19.77
C ALA A 69 21.73 -18.36 20.62
N LEU A 70 21.62 -17.22 21.30
CA LEU A 70 22.64 -16.80 22.26
C LEU A 70 22.62 -17.69 23.51
N ILE A 71 21.41 -18.05 23.97
CA ILE A 71 21.18 -18.79 25.21
C ILE A 71 21.33 -20.30 25.02
N TYR A 72 20.84 -20.85 23.90
CA TYR A 72 20.84 -22.29 23.64
C TYR A 72 21.81 -22.69 22.52
N ALA A 73 22.50 -23.81 22.72
CA ALA A 73 23.45 -24.34 21.74
C ALA A 73 22.77 -24.95 20.49
N ALA A 74 21.61 -25.60 20.65
CA ALA A 74 20.92 -26.25 19.53
C ALA A 74 20.44 -25.25 18.43
N PRO A 75 19.80 -24.12 18.78
CA PRO A 75 19.42 -23.12 17.78
C PRO A 75 20.64 -22.46 17.12
N ARG A 76 21.78 -22.35 17.83
CA ARG A 76 23.02 -21.82 17.27
C ARG A 76 23.58 -22.70 16.16
N THR A 77 23.58 -24.02 16.35
CA THR A 77 24.07 -24.96 15.35
C THR A 77 23.17 -24.99 14.13
N GLU A 78 21.85 -24.97 14.31
CA GLU A 78 20.91 -24.93 13.19
C GLU A 78 21.04 -23.65 12.36
N LEU A 79 21.15 -22.48 13.01
CA LEU A 79 21.40 -21.22 12.31
C LEU A 79 22.72 -21.23 11.54
N GLY A 80 23.77 -21.86 12.07
CA GLY A 80 25.04 -22.02 11.37
C GLY A 80 24.92 -22.87 10.11
N ILE A 81 24.15 -23.96 10.17
CA ILE A 81 23.88 -24.83 9.01
C ILE A 81 23.11 -24.06 7.94
N ILE A 82 22.02 -23.39 8.34
CA ILE A 82 21.20 -22.59 7.41
C ILE A 82 22.06 -21.48 6.77
N PHE A 83 22.94 -20.84 7.53
CA PHE A 83 23.82 -19.80 7.01
C PHE A 83 24.78 -20.33 5.94
N LEU A 84 25.40 -21.49 6.19
CA LEU A 84 26.27 -22.14 5.22
C LEU A 84 25.50 -22.56 3.96
N GLU A 85 24.29 -23.11 4.13
CA GLU A 85 23.43 -23.52 3.02
C GLU A 85 23.01 -22.32 2.15
N VAL A 86 22.72 -21.17 2.76
CA VAL A 86 22.41 -19.93 2.03
C VAL A 86 23.62 -19.44 1.25
N ILE A 87 24.83 -19.50 1.82
CA ILE A 87 26.06 -19.13 1.10
C ILE A 87 26.29 -20.07 -0.08
N ASP A 88 26.10 -21.37 0.12
CA ASP A 88 26.29 -22.37 -0.92
C ASP A 88 25.28 -22.19 -2.07
N GLN A 89 24.01 -21.94 -1.74
CA GLN A 89 22.99 -21.57 -2.73
C GLN A 89 23.34 -20.27 -3.44
N LEU A 90 23.88 -19.27 -2.74
CA LEU A 90 24.28 -18.00 -3.34
C LEU A 90 25.46 -18.19 -4.30
N HIS A 91 26.46 -18.97 -3.94
CA HIS A 91 27.58 -19.33 -4.82
C HIS A 91 27.08 -20.12 -6.04
N SER A 92 26.23 -21.12 -5.83
CA SER A 92 25.60 -21.91 -6.89
C SER A 92 24.80 -21.04 -7.88
N MET A 93 24.05 -20.04 -7.39
CA MET A 93 23.31 -19.10 -8.24
C MET A 93 24.22 -18.11 -8.97
N ILE A 94 25.37 -17.76 -8.39
CA ILE A 94 26.37 -16.86 -8.99
C ILE A 94 27.28 -17.61 -9.99
N GLY A 95 27.27 -18.94 -9.98
CA GLY A 95 27.99 -19.79 -10.94
C GLY A 95 29.51 -19.83 -10.69
N VAL A 96 29.93 -19.67 -9.43
CA VAL A 96 31.30 -19.91 -8.96
C VAL A 96 31.30 -21.12 -8.03
#